data_AF-A0A1A8RA27-F1
#
_entry.id   AF-A0A1A8RA27-F1
#
_cell.length_a   1.000
_cell.length_b   1.000
_cell.length_c   1.000
_cell.angle_alpha   90.00
_cell.angle_beta   90.00
_cell.angle_gamma   90.00
#
_symmetry.space_group_name_H-M   'P 1'
#
loop_
_entity.id
_entity.type
_entity.pdbx_description
1 polymer ?
#
loop_
_entity_poly.entity_id
_entity_poly.type
_entity_poly.pdbx_seq_one_letter_code
_entity_poly.pdbx_strand_id
1 'polypeptide(L)'
;GKTLLTAGLAGLFLYLTKQLLPPGDQCWELLVLVPAVYALLKSLGVMGPSEVEVSGICEGRKMNVAHGLAWSFYLGYLQLVLPRLENSIAAFCAAHHRSTPLWSRGSRKLLILVPLSANISHKLEDEDDNISFLENLPNNEIDRAGVRGRVYKHSVYRVKDGQGAAHDCAVEYATPLLTLYRMSQERSAGFGEPERRQQVLLFYRTLQDVLEQSLECRNRYKLILLSDEHEDDPHFLSKAILRHLDQQEREEFCLHPLPEQETKHLWG
;
A
#
# COMPACT_ATOMS: atom_id res chain seq x y z
N GLY A 1 -13.27 -28.94 -20.96
CA GLY A 1 -12.89 -29.81 -19.82
C GLY A 1 -13.87 -29.69 -18.67
N LYS A 2 -13.85 -28.56 -17.94
CA LYS A 2 -14.67 -28.34 -16.74
C LYS A 2 -16.19 -28.37 -16.98
N THR A 3 -16.67 -27.77 -18.07
CA THR A 3 -18.11 -27.71 -18.43
C THR A 3 -18.74 -29.09 -18.70
N LEU A 4 -18.00 -29.98 -19.35
CA LEU A 4 -18.43 -31.35 -19.62
C LEU A 4 -18.47 -32.18 -18.34
N LEU A 5 -17.53 -31.94 -17.42
CA LEU A 5 -17.44 -32.59 -16.12
C LEU A 5 -18.56 -32.12 -15.19
N THR A 6 -18.91 -30.83 -15.20
CA THR A 6 -20.07 -30.29 -14.47
C THR A 6 -21.40 -30.80 -15.03
N ALA A 7 -21.54 -30.89 -16.36
CA ALA A 7 -22.74 -31.44 -16.96
C ALA A 7 -22.88 -32.95 -16.67
N GLY A 8 -21.76 -33.69 -16.69
CA GLY A 8 -21.71 -35.10 -16.31
C GLY A 8 -22.03 -35.32 -14.83
N LEU A 9 -21.48 -34.50 -13.94
CA LEU A 9 -21.77 -34.54 -12.50
C LEU A 9 -23.22 -34.14 -12.21
N ALA A 10 -23.76 -33.11 -12.87
CA ALA A 10 -25.15 -32.71 -12.72
C ALA A 10 -26.12 -33.77 -13.25
N GLY A 11 -25.79 -34.43 -14.37
CA GLY A 11 -26.54 -35.57 -14.89
C GLY A 11 -26.52 -36.78 -13.96
N LEU A 12 -25.34 -37.09 -13.39
CA LEU A 12 -25.19 -38.14 -12.37
C LEU A 12 -25.97 -37.78 -11.10
N PHE A 13 -25.97 -36.50 -10.71
CA PHE A 13 -26.68 -35.99 -9.55
C PHE A 13 -28.20 -36.08 -9.73
N LEU A 14 -28.72 -35.71 -10.91
CA LEU A 14 -30.14 -35.85 -11.26
C LEU A 14 -30.57 -37.31 -11.39
N TYR A 15 -29.67 -38.19 -11.86
CA TYR A 15 -29.92 -39.63 -11.93
C TYR A 15 -29.96 -40.27 -10.55
N LEU A 16 -28.99 -39.94 -9.68
CA LEU A 16 -28.93 -40.41 -8.30
C LEU A 16 -30.10 -39.86 -7.48
N THR A 17 -30.45 -38.58 -7.61
CA THR A 17 -31.63 -38.00 -6.93
C THR A 17 -32.95 -38.55 -7.45
N LYS A 18 -33.06 -38.99 -8.71
CA LYS A 18 -34.24 -39.73 -9.21
C LYS A 18 -34.32 -41.16 -8.70
N GLN A 19 -33.19 -41.85 -8.52
CA GLN A 19 -33.16 -43.21 -7.97
C GLN A 19 -33.27 -43.25 -6.44
N LEU A 20 -32.90 -42.16 -5.77
CA LEU A 20 -32.81 -42.03 -4.31
C LEU A 20 -33.89 -41.11 -3.72
N LEU A 21 -34.99 -40.83 -4.46
CA LEU A 21 -36.17 -40.14 -3.91
C LEU A 21 -37.16 -41.21 -3.40
N PRO A 22 -37.28 -41.40 -2.08
CA PRO A 22 -38.17 -42.41 -1.52
C PRO A 22 -39.63 -41.93 -1.64
N PRO A 23 -40.59 -42.82 -1.92
CA PRO A 23 -42.00 -42.46 -1.96
C PRO A 23 -42.50 -42.18 -0.54
N GLY A 24 -42.57 -40.90 -0.16
CA GLY A 24 -43.21 -40.41 1.06
C GLY A 24 -42.43 -40.71 2.36
N ASP A 25 -42.20 -39.64 3.15
CA ASP A 25 -41.81 -39.69 4.58
C ASP A 25 -40.31 -39.82 4.96
N GLN A 26 -39.36 -39.43 4.09
CA GLN A 26 -37.91 -39.44 4.38
C GLN A 26 -37.22 -38.06 4.22
N CYS A 27 -37.78 -37.02 4.88
CA CYS A 27 -37.17 -35.67 4.87
C CYS A 27 -35.80 -35.61 5.57
N TRP A 28 -35.50 -36.51 6.49
CA TRP A 28 -34.26 -36.49 7.27
C TRP A 28 -33.03 -36.91 6.46
N GLU A 29 -33.19 -37.82 5.48
CA GLU A 29 -32.09 -38.24 4.61
C GLU A 29 -31.63 -37.08 3.70
N LEU A 30 -32.58 -36.32 3.16
CA LEU A 30 -32.29 -35.10 2.39
C LEU A 30 -31.56 -34.05 3.24
N LEU A 31 -31.88 -33.97 4.53
CA LEU A 31 -31.22 -33.07 5.48
C LEU A 31 -29.73 -33.39 5.69
N VAL A 32 -29.33 -34.65 5.50
CA VAL A 32 -27.92 -35.10 5.60
C VAL A 32 -27.24 -35.08 4.23
N LEU A 33 -27.97 -35.48 3.19
CA LEU A 33 -27.43 -35.65 1.84
C LEU A 33 -27.14 -34.30 1.16
N VAL A 34 -28.00 -33.29 1.36
CA VAL A 34 -27.79 -31.96 0.76
C VAL A 34 -26.51 -31.28 1.30
N PRO A 35 -26.25 -31.21 2.63
CA PRO A 35 -24.98 -30.67 3.14
C PRO A 35 -23.76 -31.48 2.72
N ALA A 36 -23.86 -32.82 2.69
CA ALA A 36 -22.76 -33.70 2.30
C ALA A 36 -22.36 -33.48 0.83
N VAL A 37 -23.35 -33.35 -0.05
CA VAL A 37 -23.13 -33.02 -1.46
C VAL A 37 -22.58 -31.61 -1.62
N TYR A 38 -23.14 -30.62 -0.93
CA TYR A 38 -22.65 -29.26 -1.00
C TYR A 38 -21.18 -29.18 -0.57
N ALA A 39 -20.81 -29.85 0.53
CA ALA A 39 -19.43 -29.94 0.99
C ALA A 39 -18.52 -30.62 -0.06
N LEU A 40 -18.99 -31.68 -0.71
CA LEU A 40 -18.27 -32.37 -1.78
C LEU A 40 -18.07 -31.48 -3.02
N LEU A 41 -19.11 -30.79 -3.49
CA LEU A 41 -19.02 -29.87 -4.63
C LEU A 41 -18.12 -28.67 -4.34
N LYS A 42 -18.17 -28.17 -3.10
CA LYS A 42 -17.29 -27.09 -2.62
C LYS A 42 -15.84 -27.54 -2.52
N SER A 43 -15.56 -28.74 -2.00
CA SER A 43 -14.19 -29.27 -1.88
C SER A 43 -13.57 -29.63 -3.23
N LEU A 44 -14.39 -30.06 -4.20
CA LEU A 44 -13.98 -30.28 -5.59
C LEU A 44 -13.80 -28.98 -6.40
N GLY A 45 -14.08 -27.81 -5.81
CA GLY A 45 -13.94 -26.51 -6.48
C GLY A 45 -14.95 -26.26 -7.59
N VAL A 46 -16.02 -27.05 -7.66
CA VAL A 46 -17.06 -27.00 -8.72
C VAL A 46 -17.96 -25.77 -8.57
N MET A 47 -18.12 -25.26 -7.34
CA MET A 47 -18.90 -24.05 -7.05
C MET A 47 -18.10 -22.73 -7.14
N GLY A 48 -16.85 -22.76 -7.64
CA GLY A 48 -16.11 -21.54 -7.91
C GLY A 48 -16.66 -20.81 -9.14
N PRO A 49 -16.69 -19.46 -9.14
CA PRO A 49 -17.06 -18.70 -10.33
C PRO A 49 -16.10 -19.00 -11.50
N SER A 50 -16.61 -18.97 -12.72
CA SER A 50 -15.81 -19.08 -13.94
C SER A 50 -14.91 -17.85 -14.13
N GLU A 51 -13.84 -17.97 -14.92
CA GLU A 51 -12.94 -16.84 -15.21
C GLU A 51 -13.68 -15.64 -15.81
N VAL A 52 -14.71 -15.88 -16.63
CA VAL A 52 -15.52 -14.82 -17.23
C VAL A 52 -16.39 -14.14 -16.16
N GLU A 53 -16.98 -14.90 -15.23
CA GLU A 53 -17.74 -14.33 -14.11
C GLU A 53 -16.81 -13.53 -13.17
N VAL A 54 -15.60 -14.03 -12.91
CA VAL A 54 -14.59 -13.29 -12.15
C VAL A 54 -14.21 -12.00 -12.88
N SER A 55 -13.98 -12.04 -14.19
CA SER A 55 -13.69 -10.84 -15.00
C SER A 55 -14.83 -9.84 -14.92
N GLY A 56 -16.08 -10.30 -15.10
CA GLY A 56 -17.27 -9.45 -15.00
C GLY A 56 -17.41 -8.81 -13.61
N ILE A 57 -17.11 -9.55 -12.53
CA ILE A 57 -17.08 -9.00 -11.17
C ILE A 57 -15.95 -7.98 -11.01
N CYS A 58 -14.75 -8.27 -11.52
CA CYS A 58 -13.59 -7.38 -11.42
C CYS A 58 -13.78 -6.09 -12.23
N GLU A 59 -14.32 -6.18 -13.43
CA GLU A 59 -14.68 -5.04 -14.28
C GLU A 59 -15.82 -4.22 -13.66
N GLY A 60 -16.89 -4.89 -13.21
CA GLY A 60 -18.02 -4.24 -12.54
C GLY A 60 -17.61 -3.50 -11.27
N ARG A 61 -16.65 -4.05 -10.50
CA ARG A 61 -16.08 -3.42 -9.30
C ARG A 61 -14.84 -2.56 -9.57
N LYS A 62 -14.44 -2.40 -10.83
CA LYS A 62 -13.27 -1.60 -11.26
C LYS A 62 -11.97 -1.96 -10.55
N MET A 63 -11.82 -3.22 -10.16
CA MET A 63 -10.70 -3.72 -9.34
C MET A 63 -9.35 -3.70 -10.06
N ASN A 64 -9.34 -3.52 -11.38
CA ASN A 64 -8.10 -3.53 -12.16
C ASN A 64 -7.37 -2.18 -12.16
N VAL A 65 -8.03 -1.08 -11.77
CA VAL A 65 -7.43 0.27 -11.81
C VAL A 65 -6.30 0.38 -10.80
N ALA A 66 -6.55 0.02 -9.54
CA ALA A 66 -5.55 0.08 -8.48
C ALA A 66 -4.31 -0.78 -8.78
N HIS A 67 -4.50 -1.96 -9.36
CA HIS A 67 -3.41 -2.85 -9.70
C HIS A 67 -2.49 -2.22 -10.76
N GLY A 68 -3.06 -1.68 -11.84
CA GLY A 68 -2.30 -0.98 -12.87
C GLY A 68 -1.57 0.26 -12.33
N LEU A 69 -2.23 1.03 -11.46
CA LEU A 69 -1.63 2.20 -10.81
C LEU A 69 -0.45 1.83 -9.89
N ALA A 70 -0.57 0.74 -9.13
CA ALA A 70 0.51 0.26 -8.26
C ALA A 70 1.75 -0.16 -9.07
N TRP A 71 1.56 -0.96 -10.12
CA TRP A 71 2.67 -1.35 -11.02
C TRP A 71 3.28 -0.16 -11.76
N SER A 72 2.44 0.78 -12.21
CA SER A 72 2.91 2.00 -12.86
C SER A 72 3.77 2.86 -11.92
N PHE A 73 3.34 3.01 -10.66
CA PHE A 73 4.09 3.74 -9.64
C PHE A 73 5.40 3.04 -9.27
N TYR A 74 5.37 1.71 -9.16
CA TYR A 74 6.57 0.92 -8.89
C TYR A 74 7.59 1.01 -10.05
N LEU A 75 7.23 0.55 -11.25
CA LEU A 75 8.15 0.45 -12.40
C LEU A 75 8.50 1.82 -13.00
N GLY A 76 7.55 2.75 -12.94
CA GLY A 76 7.66 4.09 -13.53
C GLY A 76 8.41 5.09 -12.65
N TYR A 77 8.52 4.81 -11.34
CA TYR A 77 9.06 5.76 -10.38
C TYR A 77 9.86 5.09 -9.26
N LEU A 78 9.25 4.33 -8.34
CA LEU A 78 9.92 3.86 -7.12
C LEU A 78 11.16 3.01 -7.40
N GLN A 79 11.10 2.09 -8.36
CA GLN A 79 12.25 1.26 -8.73
C GLN A 79 13.45 2.09 -9.24
N LEU A 80 13.20 3.29 -9.76
CA LEU A 80 14.24 4.16 -10.31
C LEU A 80 14.88 5.03 -9.24
N VAL A 81 14.09 5.47 -8.27
CA VAL A 81 14.51 6.50 -7.31
C VAL A 81 14.98 5.92 -5.98
N LEU A 82 14.32 4.87 -5.47
CA LEU A 82 14.67 4.28 -4.17
C LEU A 82 16.12 3.76 -4.10
N PRO A 83 16.68 3.11 -5.13
CA PRO A 83 18.08 2.65 -5.07
C PRO A 83 19.11 3.78 -4.89
N ARG A 84 18.76 5.02 -5.28
CA ARG A 84 19.63 6.21 -5.19
C ARG A 84 19.32 7.10 -3.99
N LEU A 85 18.24 6.80 -3.24
CA LEU A 85 17.75 7.64 -2.16
C LEU A 85 18.77 7.82 -1.04
N GLU A 86 19.37 6.73 -0.56
CA GLU A 86 20.32 6.78 0.56
C GLU A 86 21.53 7.68 0.27
N ASN A 87 22.08 7.61 -0.95
CA ASN A 87 23.17 8.49 -1.37
C ASN A 87 22.72 9.96 -1.44
N SER A 88 21.48 10.20 -1.87
CA SER A 88 20.90 11.55 -1.96
C SER A 88 20.70 12.16 -0.57
N ILE A 89 20.22 11.35 0.40
CA ILE A 89 20.11 11.73 1.80
C ILE A 89 21.49 11.99 2.41
N ALA A 90 22.47 11.11 2.17
CA ALA A 90 23.83 11.29 2.67
C ALA A 90 24.47 12.59 2.15
N ALA A 91 24.31 12.89 0.85
CA ALA A 91 24.78 14.14 0.25
C ALA A 91 24.06 15.37 0.85
N PHE A 92 22.75 15.27 1.07
CA PHE A 92 21.96 16.32 1.72
C PHE A 92 22.47 16.60 3.15
N CYS A 93 22.67 15.56 3.96
CA CYS A 93 23.18 15.69 5.33
C CYS A 93 24.61 16.23 5.37
N ALA A 94 25.47 15.83 4.42
CA ALA A 94 26.84 16.33 4.32
C ALA A 94 26.88 17.84 4.03
N ALA A 95 25.96 18.34 3.18
CA ALA A 95 25.82 19.76 2.92
C ALA A 95 25.21 20.54 4.10
N HIS A 96 24.42 19.87 4.95
CA HIS A 96 23.69 20.47 6.06
C HIS A 96 24.17 19.94 7.42
N HIS A 97 25.38 20.34 7.83
CA HIS A 97 25.96 19.95 9.13
C HIS A 97 25.05 20.19 10.37
N ARG A 98 24.09 21.13 10.27
CA ARG A 98 23.11 21.41 11.33
C ARG A 98 21.88 20.48 11.33
N SER A 99 21.60 19.80 10.23
CA SER A 99 20.49 18.84 10.12
C SER A 99 20.90 17.42 10.52
N THR A 100 22.19 17.07 10.48
CA THR A 100 22.69 15.76 10.91
C THR A 100 22.13 15.24 12.24
N PRO A 101 21.97 16.04 13.32
CA PRO A 101 21.38 15.56 14.58
C PRO A 101 19.85 15.35 14.52
N LEU A 102 19.16 15.91 13.52
CA LEU A 102 17.70 15.78 13.33
C LEU A 102 17.33 14.61 12.41
N TRP A 103 18.31 14.04 11.70
CA TRP A 103 18.16 12.81 10.91
C TRP A 103 18.53 11.61 11.77
N SER A 104 17.53 10.95 12.36
CA SER A 104 17.72 9.66 13.02
C SER A 104 18.05 8.58 11.98
N ARG A 105 18.59 7.43 12.41
CA ARG A 105 18.85 6.29 11.51
C ARG A 105 17.58 5.87 10.76
N GLY A 106 16.44 5.87 11.47
CA GLY A 106 15.12 5.59 10.91
C GLY A 106 14.65 6.56 9.81
N SER A 107 15.24 7.76 9.74
CA SER A 107 14.87 8.79 8.76
C SER A 107 15.48 8.56 7.36
N ARG A 108 16.25 7.49 7.14
CA ARG A 108 16.92 7.20 5.85
C ARG A 108 16.04 6.53 4.79
N LYS A 109 14.74 6.40 5.06
CA LYS A 109 13.75 5.79 4.17
C LYS A 109 12.80 6.85 3.64
N LEU A 110 12.27 6.63 2.45
CA LEU A 110 11.19 7.46 1.92
C LEU A 110 9.88 7.08 2.62
N LEU A 111 9.26 8.02 3.31
CA LEU A 111 7.91 7.86 3.84
C LEU A 111 6.90 8.16 2.74
N ILE A 112 6.07 7.18 2.40
CA ILE A 112 5.05 7.30 1.35
C ILE A 112 3.68 7.28 2.03
N LEU A 113 3.00 8.41 2.01
CA LEU A 113 1.70 8.62 2.63
C LEU A 113 0.59 8.12 1.70
N VAL A 114 -0.32 7.32 2.27
CA VAL A 114 -1.44 6.72 1.57
C VAL A 114 -2.74 7.02 2.34
N PRO A 115 -3.35 8.21 2.18
CA PRO A 115 -4.64 8.50 2.79
C PRO A 115 -5.79 7.75 2.13
N LEU A 116 -6.62 7.13 2.97
CA LEU A 116 -7.72 6.26 2.54
C LEU A 116 -8.80 7.03 1.75
N SER A 117 -9.05 8.29 2.12
CA SER A 117 -9.89 9.20 1.35
C SER A 117 -9.36 9.49 -0.06
N ALA A 118 -8.05 9.34 -0.31
CA ALA A 118 -7.32 9.85 -1.48
C ALA A 118 -7.48 11.36 -1.74
N ASN A 119 -8.11 12.09 -0.81
CA ASN A 119 -8.14 13.55 -0.84
C ASN A 119 -6.79 14.03 -0.31
N ILE A 120 -5.93 14.51 -1.20
CA ILE A 120 -4.57 14.95 -0.86
C ILE A 120 -4.38 16.42 -1.22
N SER A 121 -3.79 17.18 -0.31
CA SER A 121 -3.32 18.53 -0.60
C SER A 121 -2.12 18.53 -1.53
N HIS A 122 -1.81 19.73 -2.04
CA HIS A 122 -0.60 19.96 -2.82
C HIS A 122 0.64 20.16 -1.95
N LYS A 123 0.47 20.55 -0.69
CA LYS A 123 1.55 20.82 0.27
C LYS A 123 1.20 20.21 1.62
N LEU A 124 2.16 19.54 2.23
CA LEU A 124 1.95 18.94 3.56
C LEU A 124 1.75 20.00 4.64
N GLU A 125 2.34 21.19 4.46
CA GLU A 125 2.18 22.31 5.38
C GLU A 125 0.76 22.87 5.41
N ASP A 126 -0.04 22.62 4.37
CA ASP A 126 -1.46 23.03 4.34
C ASP A 126 -2.34 22.08 5.19
N GLU A 127 -1.83 20.89 5.54
CA GLU A 127 -2.57 19.85 6.28
C GLU A 127 -2.25 19.84 7.78
N ASP A 128 -1.03 20.23 8.17
CA ASP A 128 -0.59 20.23 9.56
C ASP A 128 0.53 21.25 9.80
N ASP A 129 0.26 22.25 10.66
CA ASP A 129 1.19 23.33 11.00
C ASP A 129 2.50 22.85 11.66
N ASN A 130 2.56 21.61 12.16
CA ASN A 130 3.79 21.03 12.69
C ASN A 130 4.74 20.53 11.60
N ILE A 131 4.32 20.56 10.34
CA ILE A 131 5.10 20.13 9.18
C ILE A 131 5.56 21.38 8.41
N SER A 132 6.85 21.44 8.14
CA SER A 132 7.44 22.54 7.37
C SER A 132 8.38 22.01 6.30
N PHE A 133 8.22 22.48 5.07
CA PHE A 133 9.16 22.18 3.99
C PHE A 133 10.53 22.78 4.30
N LEU A 134 11.58 21.97 4.15
CA LEU A 134 12.96 22.38 4.37
C LEU A 134 13.65 22.68 3.04
N GLU A 135 13.87 21.63 2.24
CA GLU A 135 14.50 21.71 0.92
C GLU A 135 14.23 20.40 0.15
N ASN A 136 14.60 20.35 -1.13
CA ASN A 136 14.61 19.10 -1.88
C ASN A 136 15.94 18.36 -1.72
N LEU A 137 15.89 17.03 -1.79
CA LEU A 137 17.08 16.21 -1.99
C LEU A 137 17.74 16.54 -3.36
N PRO A 138 19.04 16.25 -3.53
CA PRO A 138 19.71 16.39 -4.82
C PRO A 138 18.95 15.71 -5.96
N ASN A 139 18.91 16.37 -7.11
CA ASN A 139 18.19 15.88 -8.29
C ASN A 139 18.69 14.50 -8.72
N ASN A 140 17.75 13.60 -9.01
CA ASN A 140 18.04 12.33 -9.67
C ASN A 140 17.62 12.44 -11.14
N GLU A 141 18.60 12.52 -12.04
CA GLU A 141 18.37 12.66 -13.48
C GLU A 141 18.51 11.34 -14.22
N ILE A 142 17.51 11.01 -15.04
CA ILE A 142 17.46 9.76 -15.80
C ILE A 142 16.86 10.04 -17.18
N ASP A 143 17.49 9.56 -18.25
CA ASP A 143 16.91 9.59 -19.59
C ASP A 143 15.81 8.51 -19.70
N ARG A 144 14.58 8.89 -20.08
CA ARG A 144 13.46 7.94 -20.16
C ARG A 144 12.41 8.34 -21.18
N ALA A 145 11.95 7.36 -21.96
CA ALA A 145 10.85 7.50 -22.92
C ALA A 145 11.02 8.71 -23.88
N GLY A 146 12.24 8.93 -24.37
CA GLY A 146 12.57 10.05 -25.26
C GLY A 146 12.80 11.40 -24.57
N VAL A 147 12.66 11.48 -23.24
CA VAL A 147 12.99 12.66 -22.43
C VAL A 147 14.40 12.50 -21.86
N ARG A 148 15.30 13.42 -22.22
CA ARG A 148 16.65 13.49 -21.66
C ARG A 148 16.66 14.32 -20.37
N GLY A 149 17.44 13.90 -19.39
CA GLY A 149 17.59 14.58 -18.10
C GLY A 149 16.29 14.69 -17.31
N ARG A 150 15.44 13.65 -17.35
CA ARG A 150 14.19 13.66 -16.57
C ARG A 150 14.53 13.69 -15.08
N VAL A 151 14.11 14.75 -14.41
CA VAL A 151 14.41 14.99 -12.99
C VAL A 151 13.35 14.35 -12.11
N TYR A 152 13.80 13.54 -11.16
CA TYR A 152 13.01 13.04 -10.04
C TYR A 152 13.48 13.75 -8.76
N LYS A 153 12.53 14.32 -8.01
CA LYS A 153 12.79 15.10 -6.79
C LYS A 153 12.03 14.48 -5.62
N HIS A 154 12.66 14.53 -4.45
CA HIS A 154 12.02 14.27 -3.18
C HIS A 154 12.19 15.51 -2.30
N SER A 155 11.17 15.80 -1.50
CA SER A 155 11.16 16.92 -0.58
C SER A 155 11.46 16.43 0.84
N VAL A 156 12.30 17.19 1.54
CA VAL A 156 12.61 17.00 2.95
C VAL A 156 11.74 17.95 3.76
N TYR A 157 11.11 17.40 4.80
CA TYR A 157 10.27 18.15 5.71
C TYR A 157 10.82 18.03 7.13
N ARG A 158 10.67 19.12 7.88
CA ARG A 158 10.85 19.16 9.32
C ARG A 158 9.51 19.01 10.01
N VAL A 159 9.39 17.97 10.82
CA VAL A 159 8.19 17.62 11.58
C VAL A 159 8.48 17.83 13.06
N LYS A 160 7.65 18.65 13.72
CA LYS A 160 7.77 18.92 15.15
C LYS A 160 6.81 18.07 15.96
N ASP A 161 7.26 17.62 17.13
CA ASP A 161 6.37 17.01 18.11
C ASP A 161 5.68 18.08 18.98
N GLY A 162 4.72 17.65 19.80
CA GLY A 162 4.00 18.55 20.73
C GLY A 162 4.87 19.12 21.86
N GLN A 163 6.12 18.69 22.00
CA GLN A 163 7.09 19.16 23.00
C GLN A 163 8.16 20.09 22.39
N GLY A 164 8.16 20.28 21.07
CA GLY A 164 9.08 21.14 20.34
C GLY A 164 10.34 20.42 19.80
N ALA A 165 10.47 19.10 19.98
CA ALA A 165 11.50 18.32 19.30
C ALA A 165 11.18 18.23 17.80
N ALA A 166 12.21 18.22 16.96
CA ALA A 166 12.07 18.26 15.52
C ALA A 166 12.81 17.10 14.86
N HIS A 167 12.21 16.55 13.82
CA HIS A 167 12.76 15.46 13.03
C HIS A 167 12.71 15.83 11.55
N ASP A 168 13.81 15.63 10.84
CA ASP A 168 13.89 15.88 9.39
C ASP A 168 13.70 14.52 8.66
N CYS A 169 12.79 14.46 7.67
CA CYS A 169 12.54 13.24 6.91
C CYS A 169 12.13 13.52 5.45
N ALA A 170 12.38 12.55 4.58
CA ALA A 170 11.86 12.56 3.21
C ALA A 170 10.46 11.94 3.19
N VAL A 171 9.45 12.73 2.82
CA VAL A 171 8.05 12.30 2.81
C VAL A 171 7.30 12.82 1.59
N GLU A 172 6.42 11.99 1.04
CA GLU A 172 5.56 12.35 -0.09
C GLU A 172 4.24 11.58 -0.07
N TYR A 173 3.19 12.13 -0.69
CA TYR A 173 1.99 11.37 -0.99
C TYR A 173 2.22 10.40 -2.15
N ALA A 174 1.54 9.25 -2.12
CA ALA A 174 1.43 8.40 -3.29
C ALA A 174 0.62 9.11 -4.38
N THR A 175 1.31 9.70 -5.37
CA THR A 175 0.70 10.44 -6.48
C THR A 175 -0.44 9.71 -7.22
N PRO A 176 -0.44 8.37 -7.41
CA PRO A 176 -1.56 7.68 -8.04
C PRO A 176 -2.91 7.85 -7.34
N LEU A 177 -2.92 8.19 -6.05
CA LEU A 177 -4.16 8.48 -5.32
C LEU A 177 -4.87 9.71 -5.87
N LEU A 178 -4.14 10.70 -6.38
CA LEU A 178 -4.73 11.86 -7.05
C LEU A 178 -5.54 11.44 -8.28
N THR A 179 -5.08 10.42 -9.01
CA THR A 179 -5.82 9.84 -10.15
C THR A 179 -7.11 9.21 -9.68
N LEU A 180 -7.08 8.40 -8.61
CA LEU A 180 -8.29 7.80 -8.04
C LEU A 180 -9.27 8.87 -7.54
N TYR A 181 -8.77 9.92 -6.89
CA TYR A 181 -9.61 11.03 -6.43
C TYR A 181 -10.26 11.74 -7.61
N ARG A 182 -9.50 12.12 -8.65
CA ARG A 182 -10.04 12.78 -9.85
C ARG A 182 -11.05 11.91 -10.58
N MET A 183 -10.77 10.62 -10.73
CA MET A 183 -11.74 9.67 -11.28
C MET A 183 -13.04 9.65 -10.49
N SER A 184 -12.99 9.87 -9.17
CA SER A 184 -14.20 9.91 -8.33
C SER A 184 -15.05 11.16 -8.49
N GLN A 185 -14.46 12.24 -9.02
CA GLN A 185 -15.16 13.50 -9.31
C GLN A 185 -15.72 13.51 -10.73
N GLU A 186 -15.22 12.64 -11.62
CA GLU A 186 -15.67 12.53 -13.01
C GLU A 186 -16.92 11.67 -13.13
N ARG A 187 -18.06 12.30 -13.42
CA ARG A 187 -19.37 11.60 -13.54
C ARG A 187 -19.34 10.48 -14.59
N SER A 188 -18.60 10.68 -15.68
CA SER A 188 -18.47 9.71 -16.77
C SER A 188 -17.67 8.46 -16.39
N ALA A 189 -16.84 8.55 -15.34
CA ALA A 189 -16.06 7.41 -14.87
C ALA A 189 -16.93 6.39 -14.12
N GLY A 190 -18.13 6.78 -13.65
CA GLY A 190 -19.02 5.94 -12.82
C GLY A 190 -18.35 5.42 -11.55
N PHE A 191 -17.35 6.14 -11.05
CA PHE A 191 -16.47 5.76 -9.95
C PHE A 191 -16.79 6.69 -8.80
N GLY A 192 -17.31 6.19 -7.69
CA GLY A 192 -17.72 7.00 -6.54
C GLY A 192 -16.71 6.93 -5.41
N GLU A 193 -17.07 7.57 -4.29
CA GLU A 193 -16.29 7.51 -3.06
C GLU A 193 -16.14 6.08 -2.49
N PRO A 194 -17.19 5.23 -2.44
CA PRO A 194 -17.03 3.85 -1.96
C PRO A 194 -16.04 3.04 -2.79
N GLU A 195 -16.13 3.15 -4.13
CA GLU A 195 -15.20 2.48 -5.04
C GLU A 195 -13.78 3.04 -4.88
N ARG A 196 -13.65 4.36 -4.71
CA ARG A 196 -12.36 5.03 -4.46
C ARG A 196 -11.66 4.41 -3.26
N ARG A 197 -12.32 4.37 -2.09
CA ARG A 197 -11.74 3.82 -0.87
C ARG A 197 -11.28 2.37 -1.04
N GLN A 198 -12.10 1.56 -1.71
CA GLN A 198 -11.74 0.17 -2.02
C GLN A 198 -10.50 0.09 -2.95
N GLN A 199 -10.42 0.95 -3.96
CA GLN A 199 -9.24 1.00 -4.85
C GLN A 199 -8.00 1.49 -4.11
N VAL A 200 -8.10 2.42 -3.17
CA VAL A 200 -6.95 2.86 -2.36
C VAL A 200 -6.38 1.71 -1.54
N LEU A 201 -7.24 0.91 -0.89
CA LEU A 201 -6.79 -0.27 -0.14
C LEU A 201 -6.17 -1.33 -1.05
N LEU A 202 -6.74 -1.55 -2.23
CA LEU A 202 -6.19 -2.48 -3.21
C LEU A 202 -4.85 -1.98 -3.76
N PHE A 203 -4.71 -0.68 -3.99
CA PHE A 203 -3.47 -0.04 -4.41
C PHE A 203 -2.40 -0.21 -3.33
N TYR A 204 -2.72 0.12 -2.07
CA TYR A 204 -1.83 -0.06 -0.93
C TYR A 204 -1.31 -1.49 -0.83
N ARG A 205 -2.22 -2.47 -0.85
CA ARG A 205 -1.88 -3.88 -0.71
C ARG A 205 -1.04 -4.38 -1.90
N THR A 206 -1.44 -4.05 -3.12
CA THR A 206 -0.69 -4.43 -4.33
C THR A 206 0.71 -3.82 -4.31
N LEU A 207 0.83 -2.54 -3.96
CA LEU A 207 2.11 -1.84 -3.91
C LEU A 207 3.02 -2.42 -2.83
N GLN A 208 2.48 -2.73 -1.66
CA GLN A 208 3.19 -3.41 -0.59
C GLN A 208 3.75 -4.76 -1.07
N ASP A 209 2.90 -5.62 -1.67
CA ASP A 209 3.30 -6.94 -2.16
C ASP A 209 4.45 -6.85 -3.19
N VAL A 210 4.34 -5.91 -4.15
CA VAL A 210 5.36 -5.73 -5.20
C VAL A 210 6.68 -5.19 -4.62
N LEU A 211 6.62 -4.23 -3.68
CA LEU A 211 7.81 -3.65 -3.08
C LEU A 211 8.52 -4.60 -2.11
N GLU A 212 7.79 -5.45 -1.39
CA GLU A 212 8.38 -6.48 -0.52
C GLU A 212 9.16 -7.54 -1.31
N GLN A 213 8.70 -7.85 -2.53
CA GLN A 213 9.39 -8.78 -3.45
C GLN A 213 10.59 -8.13 -4.16
N SER A 214 10.71 -6.80 -4.15
CA SER A 214 11.79 -6.08 -4.81
C SER A 214 13.03 -5.97 -3.93
N LEU A 215 14.10 -6.69 -4.30
CA LEU A 215 15.36 -6.68 -3.55
C LEU A 215 16.04 -5.30 -3.52
N GLU A 216 15.81 -4.49 -4.55
CA GLU A 216 16.40 -3.15 -4.71
C GLU A 216 15.65 -2.10 -3.89
N CYS A 217 14.34 -2.28 -3.69
CA CYS A 217 13.49 -1.31 -3.01
C CYS A 217 13.24 -1.65 -1.53
N ARG A 218 13.27 -2.93 -1.15
CA ARG A 218 13.08 -3.36 0.24
C ARG A 218 13.99 -2.59 1.19
N ASN A 219 13.47 -2.27 2.37
CA ASN A 219 14.16 -1.50 3.41
C ASN A 219 14.52 -0.04 3.06
N ARG A 220 14.05 0.52 1.93
CA ARG A 220 14.32 1.92 1.53
C ARG A 220 13.09 2.84 1.58
N TYR A 221 11.94 2.27 1.92
CA TYR A 221 10.68 3.00 2.00
C TYR A 221 9.91 2.59 3.26
N LYS A 222 8.87 3.36 3.58
CA LYS A 222 7.80 2.96 4.50
C LYS A 222 6.47 3.46 3.96
N LEU A 223 5.54 2.54 3.70
CA LEU A 223 4.17 2.87 3.37
C LEU A 223 3.42 3.21 4.67
N ILE A 224 2.70 4.33 4.68
CA ILE A 224 1.89 4.77 5.82
C ILE A 224 0.45 4.93 5.32
N LEU A 225 -0.41 3.97 5.69
CA LEU A 225 -1.85 4.07 5.44
C LEU A 225 -2.46 5.01 6.48
N LEU A 226 -3.09 6.10 6.04
CA LEU A 226 -3.77 7.06 6.90
C LEU A 226 -5.28 6.79 6.88
N SER A 227 -5.85 6.49 8.04
CA SER A 227 -7.29 6.34 8.22
C SER A 227 -7.95 7.70 8.44
N ASP A 228 -9.22 7.80 8.07
CA ASP A 228 -10.01 9.04 8.22
C ASP A 228 -10.61 9.17 9.64
N GLU A 229 -10.33 8.23 10.54
CA GLU A 229 -10.84 8.22 11.91
C GLU A 229 -10.30 9.39 12.77
N HIS A 230 -9.32 10.11 12.25
CA HIS A 230 -8.60 11.17 12.96
C HIS A 230 -8.69 12.52 12.22
N GLU A 231 -9.66 12.71 11.31
CA GLU A 231 -9.85 13.99 10.61
C GLU A 231 -10.07 15.18 11.58
N ASP A 232 -10.53 14.93 12.80
CA ASP A 232 -10.76 15.96 13.83
C ASP A 232 -9.47 16.43 14.54
N ASP A 233 -8.35 15.71 14.42
CA ASP A 233 -7.07 16.10 15.02
C ASP A 233 -6.21 16.86 13.98
N PRO A 234 -6.06 18.19 14.11
CA PRO A 234 -5.29 18.99 13.14
C PRO A 234 -3.80 18.64 13.09
N HIS A 235 -3.32 17.85 14.06
CA HIS A 235 -1.94 17.39 14.12
C HIS A 235 -1.79 15.88 13.89
N PHE A 236 -2.82 15.24 13.34
CA PHE A 236 -2.81 13.81 13.07
C PHE A 236 -1.65 13.39 12.17
N LEU A 237 -1.36 14.18 11.13
CA LEU A 237 -0.37 13.83 10.12
C LEU A 237 1.06 13.83 10.68
N SER A 238 1.43 14.89 11.42
CA SER A 238 2.74 14.97 12.09
C SER A 238 2.90 13.85 13.12
N LYS A 239 1.88 13.57 13.93
CA LYS A 239 1.88 12.42 14.87
C LYS A 239 2.04 11.08 14.15
N ALA A 240 1.37 10.88 13.02
CA ALA A 240 1.47 9.67 12.23
C ALA A 240 2.90 9.49 11.66
N ILE A 241 3.51 10.56 11.15
CA ILE A 241 4.89 10.53 10.65
C ILE A 241 5.87 10.21 11.78
N LEU A 242 5.80 10.96 12.89
CA LEU A 242 6.70 10.78 14.04
C LEU A 242 6.63 9.37 14.63
N ARG A 243 5.42 8.82 14.77
CA ARG A 243 5.22 7.44 15.23
C ARG A 243 5.97 6.43 14.36
N HIS A 244 5.98 6.62 13.04
CA HIS A 244 6.68 5.73 12.12
C HIS A 244 8.19 5.93 12.15
N LEU A 245 8.68 7.17 12.31
CA LEU A 245 10.10 7.46 12.49
C LEU A 245 10.65 6.80 13.77
N ASP A 246 9.94 6.94 14.89
CA ASP A 246 10.29 6.30 16.16
C ASP A 246 10.34 4.77 16.05
N GLN A 247 9.34 4.19 15.37
CA GLN A 247 9.30 2.75 15.13
C GLN A 247 10.52 2.29 14.30
N GLN A 248 10.85 3.02 13.24
CA GLN A 248 12.00 2.69 12.38
C GLN A 248 13.32 2.80 13.14
N GLU A 249 13.49 3.81 13.98
CA GLU A 249 14.69 3.97 14.78
C GLU A 249 14.90 2.81 15.75
N ARG A 250 13.82 2.36 16.42
CA ARG A 250 13.86 1.17 17.29
C ARG A 250 14.21 -0.10 16.52
N GLU A 251 13.59 -0.31 15.36
CA GLU A 251 13.86 -1.48 14.50
C GLU A 251 15.34 -1.49 14.02
N GLU A 252 15.88 -0.35 13.60
CA GLU A 252 17.26 -0.26 13.12
C GLU A 252 18.29 -0.36 14.24
N PHE A 253 17.99 0.16 15.43
CA PHE A 253 18.83 0.00 16.61
C PHE A 253 18.95 -1.48 17.01
N CYS A 254 17.85 -2.23 16.98
CA CYS A 254 17.87 -3.67 17.28
C CYS A 254 18.69 -4.50 16.28
N LEU A 255 18.68 -4.11 14.99
CA LEU A 255 19.43 -4.82 13.95
C LEU A 255 20.93 -4.48 13.94
N HIS A 256 21.28 -3.26 14.36
CA HIS A 256 22.65 -2.76 14.38
C HIS A 256 22.96 -1.98 15.66
N PRO A 257 23.17 -2.67 16.79
CA PRO A 257 23.58 -2.04 18.04
C PRO A 257 24.86 -1.22 17.86
N LEU A 258 24.98 -0.11 18.57
CA LEU A 258 26.24 0.66 18.59
C LEU A 258 27.38 -0.25 19.10
N PRO A 259 28.57 -0.22 18.48
CA PRO A 259 29.73 -0.90 19.03
C PRO A 259 30.04 -0.36 20.44
N GLU A 260 30.34 -1.24 21.40
CA GLU A 260 30.62 -0.95 22.83
C GLU A 260 31.77 0.03 23.12
N GLN A 261 32.37 0.67 22.11
CA GLN A 261 33.48 1.60 22.29
C GLN A 261 33.06 3.04 22.60
N GLU A 262 31.82 3.46 22.32
CA GLU A 262 31.36 4.84 22.62
C GLU A 262 30.76 5.01 24.02
N THR A 263 30.43 3.93 24.74
CA THR A 263 29.94 4.01 26.13
C THR A 263 31.03 4.38 27.14
N LYS A 264 32.32 4.31 26.78
CA LYS A 264 33.43 4.68 27.67
C LYS A 264 33.78 6.17 27.68
N HIS A 265 33.25 6.97 26.74
CA HIS A 265 33.56 8.40 26.66
C HIS A 265 32.50 9.33 27.27
N LEU A 266 31.42 8.79 27.84
CA LEU A 266 30.36 9.55 28.52
C LEU A 266 30.43 9.47 30.06
N TRP A 267 31.43 8.78 30.62
CA TRP A 267 31.72 8.72 32.06
C TRP A 267 33.24 8.80 32.31
N GLY A 268 33.86 9.86 31.81
CA GLY A 268 35.25 10.24 32.11
C GLY A 268 35.31 11.69 32.54
#